data_AF-A0A395YGB7-F1
#
_entry.id   AF-A0A395YGB7-F1
#
_cell.length_a   1.000
_cell.length_b   1.000
_cell.length_c   1.000
_cell.angle_alpha   90.00
_cell.angle_beta   90.00
_cell.angle_gamma   90.00
#
_symmetry.space_group_name_H-M   'P 1'
#
loop_
_entity.id
_entity.type
_entity.pdbx_description
1 polymer ?
#
loop_
_entity_poly.entity_id
_entity_poly.type
_entity_poly.pdbx_seq_one_letter_code
_entity_poly.pdbx_strand_id
1 'polypeptide(L)'
;MTLSVLRCTMCGGELQVDTDLSVGKCEYCGSLISIPPNLERVGNLLNRANFLRQNNEFDKAAEIYEKILMENNRDAEAHYGLALCRYGIEYIKDPVTGRQIPTCHRTETISILDNSDFLQALSLADVLTRAVYQQAGEQIDEIQKKFLKIAREEQPYDIFICYKETAENGERTRDSVLAQEIYTELSKKYKVFFSRITLENRLGEEYESIIFTALNSARVMITVGTSTENYQSVWVKNEWSRYLEMSRKDSGKTIIPCIRDMSPYELPGELLAFQAQDMGKLGFMQDLCSGIDKLLGGGREKDSDIRIEADSQMARWAKNANTFLKLGEIGKAKKLYEELADEYPDYYGGWLGLARVVSGGFKNENETVAREVERYLIYAEKFASEEQKAEIAAVSGNYRERVEKRRIQNRLKEFLKQKAEADKNVALHSGGEISEIKEECIDTDEKIRNLKQKGQELKQQIEAQKKEREKKSKGIVLLVFLGFLFMALPLSVIEYIGVPLLLYCWVVGGSLMFIGIYRPTAIRRIEQMRTAELRKVQDEIKRLDEIRKN
;
A
#
# COMPACT_ATOMS: atom_id res chain seq x y z
N MET A 1 -32.60 -39.81 -37.55
CA MET A 1 -32.34 -40.27 -36.17
C MET A 1 -30.85 -40.23 -35.91
N THR A 2 -30.38 -39.04 -35.54
CA THR A 2 -29.11 -38.89 -34.83
C THR A 2 -29.35 -39.35 -33.40
N LEU A 3 -28.82 -40.52 -33.06
CA LEU A 3 -28.90 -41.06 -31.71
C LEU A 3 -27.70 -40.56 -30.91
N SER A 4 -27.96 -40.04 -29.71
CA SER A 4 -26.95 -39.56 -28.79
C SER A 4 -27.15 -40.14 -27.40
N VAL A 5 -26.07 -40.19 -26.62
CA VAL A 5 -26.09 -40.70 -25.24
C VAL A 5 -26.40 -39.58 -24.26
N LEU A 6 -27.51 -39.73 -23.53
CA LEU A 6 -27.92 -38.83 -22.45
C LEU A 6 -28.22 -39.65 -21.19
N ARG A 7 -27.73 -39.20 -20.03
CA ARG A 7 -28.11 -39.80 -18.76
C ARG A 7 -29.41 -39.17 -18.28
N CYS A 8 -30.34 -40.03 -17.86
CA CYS A 8 -31.60 -39.61 -17.28
C CYS A 8 -31.35 -38.69 -16.08
N THR A 9 -31.93 -37.49 -16.12
CA THR A 9 -31.87 -36.50 -15.03
C THR A 9 -32.49 -37.02 -13.73
N MET A 10 -33.39 -37.99 -13.82
CA MET A 10 -34.09 -38.55 -12.66
C MET A 10 -33.31 -39.73 -12.05
N CYS A 11 -33.07 -40.80 -12.81
CA CYS A 11 -32.49 -42.05 -12.26
C CYS A 11 -31.02 -42.30 -12.62
N GLY A 12 -30.42 -41.48 -13.49
CA GLY A 12 -29.01 -41.64 -13.91
C GLY A 12 -28.76 -42.71 -14.97
N GLY A 13 -29.80 -43.46 -15.37
CA GLY A 13 -29.69 -44.46 -16.43
C GLY A 13 -29.25 -43.85 -17.77
N GLU A 14 -28.37 -44.56 -18.47
CA GLU A 14 -27.83 -44.12 -19.76
C GLU A 14 -28.82 -44.44 -20.89
N LEU A 15 -29.27 -43.42 -21.60
CA LEU A 15 -30.31 -43.50 -22.61
C LEU A 15 -29.76 -43.18 -24.00
N GLN A 16 -30.24 -43.93 -24.99
CA GLN A 16 -30.15 -43.55 -26.39
C GLN A 16 -31.35 -42.66 -26.73
N VAL A 17 -31.10 -41.38 -27.00
CA VAL A 17 -32.16 -40.41 -27.27
C VAL A 17 -32.13 -39.93 -28.72
N ASP A 18 -33.31 -39.69 -29.28
CA ASP A 18 -33.47 -39.06 -30.59
C ASP A 18 -33.35 -37.54 -30.44
N THR A 19 -32.28 -36.96 -31.00
CA THR A 19 -32.02 -35.51 -30.89
C THR A 19 -32.99 -34.66 -31.70
N ASP A 20 -33.81 -35.26 -32.54
CA ASP A 20 -34.89 -34.58 -33.27
C ASP A 20 -36.09 -34.26 -32.37
N LEU A 21 -36.15 -34.87 -31.17
CA LEU A 21 -37.18 -34.64 -30.16
C LEU A 21 -36.65 -33.74 -29.04
N SER A 22 -37.52 -32.93 -28.44
CA SER A 22 -37.18 -32.13 -27.26
C SER A 22 -37.46 -32.82 -25.92
N VAL A 23 -38.28 -33.87 -25.93
CA VAL A 23 -38.63 -34.66 -24.74
C VAL A 23 -38.62 -36.14 -25.07
N GLY A 24 -38.03 -36.94 -24.19
CA GLY A 24 -37.99 -38.39 -24.26
C GLY A 24 -38.56 -39.04 -23.01
N LYS A 25 -38.83 -40.35 -23.07
CA LYS A 25 -39.22 -41.15 -21.92
C LYS A 25 -38.07 -42.08 -21.53
N CYS A 26 -37.66 -42.04 -20.27
CA CYS A 26 -36.64 -42.93 -19.75
C CYS A 26 -37.15 -44.38 -19.69
N GLU A 27 -36.40 -45.33 -20.26
CA GLU A 27 -36.76 -46.75 -20.24
C GLU A 27 -36.59 -47.40 -18.86
N TYR A 28 -35.74 -46.84 -17.99
CA TYR A 28 -35.44 -47.40 -16.67
C TYR A 28 -36.42 -46.96 -15.58
N CYS A 29 -36.78 -45.67 -15.51
CA CYS A 29 -37.67 -45.13 -14.47
C CYS A 29 -39.02 -44.64 -15.00
N GLY A 30 -39.21 -44.60 -16.33
CA GLY A 30 -40.46 -44.17 -16.95
C GLY A 30 -40.70 -42.65 -16.94
N SER A 31 -39.82 -41.85 -16.33
CA SER A 31 -39.93 -40.39 -16.29
C SER A 31 -39.77 -39.77 -17.68
N LEU A 32 -40.51 -38.68 -17.91
CA LEU A 32 -40.24 -37.79 -19.03
C LEU A 32 -38.99 -36.97 -18.72
N ILE A 33 -38.10 -36.83 -19.70
CA ILE A 33 -36.86 -36.05 -19.60
C ILE A 33 -36.76 -35.11 -20.79
N SER A 34 -36.15 -33.96 -20.56
CA SER A 34 -35.73 -33.03 -21.61
C SER A 34 -34.57 -33.60 -22.41
N ILE A 35 -34.56 -33.33 -23.71
CA ILE A 35 -33.47 -33.64 -24.65
C ILE A 35 -32.95 -32.30 -25.18
N PRO A 36 -31.77 -31.86 -24.74
CA PRO A 36 -31.21 -30.57 -25.17
C PRO A 36 -30.88 -30.57 -26.68
N PRO A 37 -31.16 -29.46 -27.41
CA PRO A 37 -30.96 -29.42 -28.86
C PRO A 37 -29.48 -29.49 -29.29
N ASN A 38 -28.54 -29.10 -28.43
CA ASN A 38 -27.10 -29.13 -28.69
C ASN A 38 -26.38 -30.30 -28.01
N LEU A 39 -27.09 -31.43 -27.81
CA LEU A 39 -26.60 -32.56 -27.03
C LEU A 39 -25.23 -33.08 -27.48
N GLU A 40 -24.93 -33.09 -28.78
CA GLU A 40 -23.61 -33.52 -29.29
C GLU A 40 -22.44 -32.69 -28.73
N ARG A 41 -22.69 -31.40 -28.44
CA ARG A 41 -21.67 -30.47 -27.94
C ARG A 41 -21.60 -30.47 -26.42
N VAL A 42 -22.75 -30.45 -25.73
CA VAL A 42 -22.82 -30.26 -24.27
C VAL A 42 -23.11 -31.53 -23.47
N GLY A 43 -23.43 -32.64 -24.14
CA GLY A 43 -23.93 -33.87 -23.50
C GLY A 43 -22.97 -34.47 -22.47
N ASN A 44 -21.66 -34.47 -22.74
CA ASN A 44 -20.68 -34.97 -21.77
C ASN A 44 -20.64 -34.13 -20.49
N LEU A 45 -20.78 -32.80 -20.61
CA LEU A 45 -20.81 -31.90 -19.44
C LEU A 45 -22.11 -32.09 -18.66
N LEU A 46 -23.26 -32.17 -19.35
CA LEU A 46 -24.56 -32.42 -18.73
C LEU A 46 -24.60 -33.77 -18.01
N ASN A 47 -24.11 -34.84 -18.65
CA ASN A 47 -24.05 -36.17 -18.05
C ASN A 47 -23.18 -36.16 -16.77
N ARG A 48 -22.07 -35.43 -16.78
CA ARG A 48 -21.19 -35.27 -15.61
C ARG A 48 -21.86 -34.45 -14.51
N ALA A 49 -22.52 -33.34 -14.84
CA ALA A 49 -23.23 -32.51 -13.86
C ALA A 49 -24.40 -33.28 -13.22
N ASN A 50 -25.18 -34.00 -14.03
CA ASN A 50 -26.27 -34.87 -13.56
C ASN A 50 -25.75 -35.96 -12.62
N PHE A 51 -24.63 -36.59 -12.95
CA PHE A 51 -24.00 -37.59 -12.09
C PHE A 51 -23.58 -36.99 -10.74
N LEU A 52 -22.93 -35.82 -10.73
CA LEU A 52 -22.53 -35.16 -9.48
C LEU A 52 -23.75 -34.79 -8.62
N ARG A 53 -24.81 -34.26 -9.25
CA ARG A 53 -26.06 -33.94 -8.55
C ARG A 53 -26.71 -35.18 -7.92
N GLN A 54 -26.75 -36.30 -8.64
CA GLN A 54 -27.27 -37.58 -8.13
C GLN A 54 -26.45 -38.17 -6.99
N ASN A 55 -25.18 -37.76 -6.85
CA ASN A 55 -24.33 -38.13 -5.73
C ASN A 55 -24.28 -37.03 -4.65
N ASN A 56 -25.25 -36.11 -4.65
CA ASN A 56 -25.36 -35.01 -3.70
C ASN A 56 -24.15 -34.05 -3.68
N GLU A 57 -23.35 -34.02 -4.76
CA GLU A 57 -22.24 -33.09 -4.98
C GLU A 57 -22.70 -31.83 -5.73
N PHE A 58 -23.72 -31.17 -5.18
CA PHE A 58 -24.45 -30.08 -5.84
C PHE A 58 -23.59 -28.88 -6.25
N ASP A 59 -22.59 -28.49 -5.45
CA ASP A 59 -21.73 -27.33 -5.80
C ASP A 59 -20.84 -27.64 -7.00
N LYS A 60 -20.26 -28.84 -7.04
CA LYS A 60 -19.48 -29.29 -8.21
C LYS A 60 -20.36 -29.44 -9.45
N ALA A 61 -21.60 -29.88 -9.28
CA ALA A 61 -22.57 -29.92 -10.38
C ALA A 61 -22.88 -28.50 -10.88
N ALA A 62 -23.10 -27.55 -9.97
CA ALA A 62 -23.36 -26.15 -10.28
C ALA A 62 -22.20 -25.52 -11.08
N GLU A 63 -20.95 -25.73 -10.67
CA GLU A 63 -19.77 -25.25 -11.42
C GLU A 63 -19.75 -25.72 -12.89
N ILE A 64 -20.21 -26.95 -13.15
CA ILE A 64 -20.28 -27.47 -14.52
C ILE A 64 -21.44 -26.83 -15.30
N TYR A 65 -22.60 -26.65 -14.68
CA TYR A 65 -23.72 -25.96 -15.34
C TYR A 65 -23.38 -24.49 -15.63
N GLU A 66 -22.74 -23.78 -14.70
CA GLU A 66 -22.23 -22.42 -14.93
C GLU A 66 -21.25 -22.38 -16.10
N LYS A 67 -20.35 -23.36 -16.19
CA LYS A 67 -19.43 -23.48 -17.33
C LYS A 67 -20.17 -23.67 -18.67
N ILE A 68 -21.25 -24.45 -18.70
CA ILE A 68 -22.09 -24.57 -19.91
C ILE A 68 -22.70 -23.21 -20.26
N LEU A 69 -23.19 -22.47 -19.26
CA LEU A 69 -23.79 -21.14 -19.47
C LEU A 69 -22.77 -20.06 -19.87
N MET A 70 -21.50 -20.20 -19.48
CA MET A 70 -20.43 -19.34 -19.98
C MET A 70 -20.22 -19.51 -21.49
N GLU A 71 -20.42 -20.72 -22.04
CA GLU A 71 -20.36 -20.97 -23.49
C GLU A 71 -21.67 -20.61 -24.20
N ASN A 72 -22.81 -20.90 -23.57
CA ASN A 72 -24.14 -20.63 -24.09
C ASN A 72 -25.10 -20.25 -22.95
N ASN A 73 -25.25 -18.95 -22.72
CA ASN A 73 -26.14 -18.43 -21.68
C ASN A 73 -27.64 -18.62 -21.97
N ARG A 74 -28.00 -19.26 -23.09
CA ARG A 74 -29.38 -19.61 -23.46
C ARG A 74 -29.68 -21.09 -23.33
N ASP A 75 -28.83 -21.84 -22.63
CA ASP A 75 -29.04 -23.27 -22.40
C ASP A 75 -30.08 -23.51 -21.29
N ALA A 76 -31.27 -23.97 -21.69
CA ALA A 76 -32.38 -24.19 -20.76
C ALA A 76 -32.12 -25.33 -19.76
N GLU A 77 -31.38 -26.37 -20.18
CA GLU A 77 -31.05 -27.52 -19.32
C GLU A 77 -30.06 -27.11 -18.24
N ALA A 78 -29.05 -26.30 -18.59
CA ALA A 78 -28.08 -25.82 -17.61
C ALA A 78 -28.70 -24.89 -16.57
N HIS A 79 -29.58 -23.96 -16.97
CA HIS A 79 -30.34 -23.15 -16.02
C HIS A 79 -31.24 -24.01 -15.11
N TYR A 80 -31.94 -25.00 -15.67
CA TYR A 80 -32.74 -25.92 -14.87
C TYR A 80 -31.87 -26.71 -13.88
N GLY A 81 -30.72 -27.20 -14.32
CA GLY A 81 -29.72 -27.88 -13.50
C GLY A 81 -29.20 -27.01 -12.34
N LEU A 82 -28.94 -25.72 -12.57
CA LEU A 82 -28.57 -24.78 -11.51
C LEU A 82 -29.69 -24.59 -10.48
N ALA A 83 -30.94 -24.46 -10.93
CA ALA A 83 -32.07 -24.42 -10.02
C ALA A 83 -32.11 -25.69 -9.16
N LEU A 84 -32.04 -26.88 -9.76
CA LEU A 84 -32.01 -28.14 -9.01
C LEU A 84 -30.83 -28.22 -8.02
N CYS A 85 -29.63 -27.75 -8.40
CA CYS A 85 -28.48 -27.73 -7.49
C CYS A 85 -28.66 -26.77 -6.33
N ARG A 86 -29.30 -25.61 -6.57
CA ARG A 86 -29.58 -24.63 -5.52
C ARG A 86 -30.50 -25.19 -4.45
N TYR A 87 -31.58 -25.86 -4.86
CA TYR A 87 -32.53 -26.51 -3.94
C TYR A 87 -32.05 -27.88 -3.45
N GLY A 88 -30.88 -28.35 -3.91
CA GLY A 88 -30.30 -29.62 -3.50
C GLY A 88 -31.19 -30.80 -3.87
N ILE A 89 -31.76 -30.80 -5.07
CA ILE A 89 -32.74 -31.80 -5.48
C ILE A 89 -32.05 -33.11 -5.84
N GLU A 90 -32.34 -34.16 -5.07
CA GLU A 90 -32.10 -35.55 -5.41
C GLU A 90 -33.41 -36.22 -5.81
N TYR A 91 -33.39 -37.12 -6.79
CA TYR A 91 -34.56 -37.91 -7.13
C TYR A 91 -34.39 -39.32 -6.58
N ILE A 92 -35.23 -39.66 -5.60
CA ILE A 92 -35.18 -40.95 -4.91
C ILE A 92 -36.32 -41.82 -5.42
N LYS A 93 -36.02 -43.09 -5.69
CA LYS A 93 -37.03 -44.04 -6.12
C LYS A 93 -37.93 -44.41 -4.95
N ASP A 94 -39.21 -44.07 -5.04
CA ASP A 94 -40.21 -44.50 -4.09
C ASP A 94 -40.40 -46.03 -4.15
N PRO A 95 -40.23 -46.77 -3.05
CA PRO A 95 -40.42 -48.22 -3.03
C PRO A 95 -41.85 -48.65 -3.35
N VAL A 96 -42.85 -47.79 -3.11
CA VAL A 96 -44.27 -48.14 -3.30
C VAL A 96 -44.71 -47.90 -4.74
N THR A 97 -44.53 -46.69 -5.26
CA THR A 97 -44.98 -46.34 -6.62
C THR A 97 -43.94 -46.61 -7.70
N GLY A 98 -42.68 -46.84 -7.32
CA GLY A 98 -41.55 -47.01 -8.24
C GLY A 98 -41.14 -45.71 -8.96
N ARG A 99 -41.83 -44.60 -8.68
CA ARG A 99 -41.57 -43.29 -9.29
C ARG A 99 -40.37 -42.60 -8.64
N GLN A 100 -39.76 -41.70 -9.38
CA GLN A 100 -38.69 -40.84 -8.89
C GLN A 100 -39.31 -39.60 -8.22
N ILE A 101 -39.13 -39.47 -6.90
CA ILE A 101 -39.66 -38.37 -6.09
C ILE A 101 -38.54 -37.38 -5.75
N PRO A 102 -38.71 -36.07 -5.99
CA PRO A 102 -37.71 -35.08 -5.59
C PRO A 102 -37.61 -34.98 -4.06
N THR A 103 -36.39 -34.92 -3.55
CA THR A 103 -36.06 -34.69 -2.15
C THR A 103 -35.16 -33.46 -2.09
N CYS A 104 -35.52 -32.48 -1.26
CA CYS A 104 -34.78 -31.23 -1.12
C CYS A 104 -33.75 -31.36 0.01
N HIS A 105 -32.46 -31.39 -0.35
CA HIS A 105 -31.36 -31.42 0.61
C HIS A 105 -30.90 -30.02 1.03
N ARG A 106 -31.28 -28.97 0.29
CA ARG A 106 -30.88 -27.58 0.58
C ARG A 106 -32.08 -26.71 0.94
N THR A 107 -31.75 -25.62 1.61
CA THR A 107 -32.73 -24.68 2.14
C THR A 107 -32.83 -23.48 1.26
N GLU A 108 -34.00 -23.31 0.69
CA GLU A 108 -34.40 -22.04 0.10
C GLU A 108 -35.75 -21.66 0.71
N THR A 109 -35.88 -20.40 1.12
CA THR A 109 -37.17 -19.86 1.59
C THR A 109 -38.02 -19.36 0.42
N ILE A 110 -37.37 -19.04 -0.69
CA ILE A 110 -37.98 -18.64 -1.96
C ILE A 110 -38.48 -19.91 -2.65
N SER A 111 -39.66 -19.88 -3.24
CA SER A 111 -40.18 -21.01 -4.02
C SER A 111 -39.27 -21.28 -5.23
N ILE A 112 -39.08 -22.55 -5.60
CA ILE A 112 -38.40 -22.89 -6.86
C ILE A 112 -39.08 -22.23 -8.07
N LEU A 113 -40.38 -22.01 -8.02
CA LEU A 113 -41.14 -21.35 -9.09
C LEU A 113 -40.75 -19.87 -9.24
N ASP A 114 -40.25 -19.24 -8.18
CA ASP A 114 -39.78 -17.85 -8.17
C ASP A 114 -38.26 -17.73 -8.36
N ASN A 115 -37.55 -18.85 -8.53
CA ASN A 115 -36.10 -18.84 -8.72
C ASN A 115 -35.71 -18.30 -10.09
N SER A 116 -34.68 -17.44 -10.14
CA SER A 116 -34.20 -16.80 -11.37
C SER A 116 -33.78 -17.80 -12.44
N ASP A 117 -33.03 -18.85 -12.08
CA ASP A 117 -32.56 -19.86 -13.03
C ASP A 117 -33.71 -20.76 -13.50
N PHE A 118 -34.64 -21.10 -12.62
CA PHE A 118 -35.85 -21.85 -12.99
C PHE A 118 -36.72 -21.07 -13.99
N LEU A 119 -36.98 -19.79 -13.71
CA LEU A 119 -37.71 -18.90 -14.62
C LEU A 119 -36.98 -18.74 -15.96
N GLN A 120 -35.65 -18.64 -15.93
CA GLN A 120 -34.83 -18.57 -17.14
C GLN A 120 -34.94 -19.85 -17.96
N ALA A 121 -34.89 -21.02 -17.33
CA ALA A 121 -35.09 -22.32 -17.97
C ALA A 121 -36.46 -22.43 -18.65
N LEU A 122 -37.54 -22.02 -17.97
CA LEU A 122 -38.89 -22.00 -18.56
C LEU A 122 -38.99 -21.07 -19.77
N SER A 123 -38.34 -19.90 -19.71
CA SER A 123 -38.39 -18.92 -20.80
C SER A 123 -37.64 -19.38 -22.06
N LEU A 124 -36.57 -20.16 -21.89
CA LEU A 124 -35.71 -20.65 -22.96
C LEU A 124 -36.16 -21.99 -23.55
N ALA A 125 -36.86 -22.81 -22.76
CA ALA A 125 -37.37 -24.10 -23.18
C ALA A 125 -38.44 -24.00 -24.28
N ASP A 126 -38.50 -24.98 -25.17
CA ASP A 126 -39.64 -25.18 -26.07
C ASP A 126 -40.90 -25.59 -25.29
N VAL A 127 -42.05 -25.68 -25.99
CA VAL A 127 -43.35 -25.95 -25.36
C VAL A 127 -43.38 -27.26 -24.59
N LEU A 128 -42.77 -28.33 -25.10
CA LEU A 128 -42.80 -29.65 -24.46
C LEU A 128 -41.84 -29.70 -23.28
N THR A 129 -40.60 -29.21 -23.46
CA THR A 129 -39.60 -29.13 -22.40
C THR A 129 -40.08 -28.25 -21.23
N ARG A 130 -40.72 -27.12 -21.54
CA ARG A 130 -41.28 -26.21 -20.54
C ARG A 130 -42.34 -26.91 -19.69
N ALA A 131 -43.20 -27.73 -20.29
CA ALA A 131 -44.21 -28.47 -19.55
C ALA A 131 -43.59 -29.47 -18.57
N VAL A 132 -42.49 -30.14 -18.95
CA VAL A 132 -41.73 -31.04 -18.07
C VAL A 132 -41.14 -30.28 -16.88
N TYR A 133 -40.48 -29.14 -17.12
CA TYR A 133 -39.90 -28.32 -16.06
C TYR A 133 -40.96 -27.73 -15.13
N GLN A 134 -42.07 -27.23 -15.67
CA GLN A 134 -43.18 -26.68 -14.89
C GLN A 134 -43.75 -27.74 -13.95
N GLN A 135 -44.04 -28.94 -14.46
CA GLN A 135 -44.58 -30.04 -13.65
C GLN A 135 -43.59 -30.48 -12.55
N ALA A 136 -42.30 -30.56 -12.87
CA ALA A 136 -41.28 -30.91 -11.88
C ALA A 136 -41.11 -29.81 -10.82
N GLY A 137 -41.12 -28.53 -11.22
CA GLY A 137 -41.05 -27.39 -10.32
C GLY A 137 -42.25 -27.31 -9.37
N GLU A 138 -43.45 -27.58 -9.86
CA GLU A 138 -44.67 -27.64 -9.02
C GLU A 138 -44.57 -28.74 -7.95
N GLN A 139 -44.07 -29.92 -8.33
CA GLN A 139 -43.82 -31.00 -7.35
C GLN A 139 -42.78 -30.61 -6.30
N ILE A 140 -41.69 -29.99 -6.72
CA ILE A 140 -40.64 -29.52 -5.81
C ILE A 140 -41.18 -28.43 -4.87
N ASP A 141 -41.96 -27.47 -5.38
CA ASP A 141 -42.58 -26.41 -4.59
C ASP A 141 -43.55 -26.96 -3.54
N GLU A 142 -44.38 -27.95 -3.88
CA GLU A 142 -45.26 -28.61 -2.92
C GLU A 142 -44.48 -29.29 -1.79
N ILE A 143 -43.40 -29.99 -2.13
CA ILE A 143 -42.52 -30.64 -1.15
C ILE A 143 -41.82 -29.61 -0.27
N GLN A 144 -41.28 -28.56 -0.88
CA GLN A 144 -40.63 -27.45 -0.17
C GLN A 144 -41.60 -26.79 0.82
N LYS A 145 -42.84 -26.53 0.42
CA LYS A 145 -43.87 -25.94 1.31
C LYS A 145 -44.17 -26.86 2.50
N LYS A 146 -44.27 -28.17 2.28
CA LYS A 146 -44.43 -29.15 3.37
C LYS A 146 -43.22 -29.14 4.30
N PHE A 147 -42.01 -29.13 3.75
CA PHE A 147 -40.76 -29.08 4.53
C PHE A 147 -40.69 -27.82 5.39
N LEU A 148 -40.97 -26.65 4.81
CA LEU A 148 -40.99 -25.36 5.53
C LEU A 148 -42.12 -25.29 6.57
N LYS A 149 -43.21 -26.06 6.41
CA LYS A 149 -44.25 -26.17 7.42
C LYS A 149 -43.76 -26.99 8.62
N ILE A 150 -43.23 -28.19 8.37
CA ILE A 150 -42.67 -29.06 9.43
C ILE A 150 -41.57 -28.33 10.19
N ALA A 151 -40.68 -27.64 9.46
CA ALA A 151 -39.58 -26.90 10.07
C ALA A 151 -40.02 -25.74 10.97
N ARG A 152 -41.20 -25.14 10.72
CA ARG A 152 -41.77 -24.08 11.57
C ARG A 152 -42.41 -24.62 12.85
N GLU A 153 -42.87 -25.87 12.83
CA GLU A 153 -43.52 -26.53 13.96
C GLU A 153 -42.49 -27.21 14.89
N GLU A 154 -41.33 -27.59 14.35
CA GLU A 154 -40.26 -28.23 15.10
C GLU A 154 -39.53 -27.22 16.01
N GLN A 155 -39.35 -27.56 17.29
CA GLN A 155 -38.66 -26.67 18.23
C GLN A 155 -37.17 -26.56 17.87
N PRO A 156 -36.55 -25.38 18.05
CA PRO A 156 -35.14 -25.16 17.74
C PRO A 156 -34.24 -26.06 18.58
N TYR A 157 -33.19 -26.58 17.95
CA TYR A 157 -32.11 -27.33 18.57
C TYR A 157 -31.01 -26.36 19.03
N ASP A 158 -30.33 -26.74 20.11
CA ASP A 158 -29.16 -26.01 20.61
C ASP A 158 -27.88 -26.51 19.94
N ILE A 159 -27.82 -27.84 19.73
CA ILE A 159 -26.61 -28.56 19.33
C ILE A 159 -26.95 -29.54 18.20
N PHE A 160 -26.12 -29.60 17.17
CA PHE A 160 -26.17 -30.59 16.09
C PHE A 160 -24.96 -31.51 16.17
N ILE A 161 -25.14 -32.83 16.21
CA ILE A 161 -24.03 -33.78 16.16
C ILE A 161 -23.92 -34.36 14.74
N CYS A 162 -22.83 -34.03 14.06
CA CYS A 162 -22.50 -34.49 12.71
C CYS A 162 -21.46 -35.62 12.78
N TYR A 163 -21.77 -36.77 12.20
CA TYR A 163 -20.95 -37.97 12.31
C TYR A 163 -21.34 -39.01 11.24
N LYS A 164 -20.45 -39.97 10.98
CA LYS A 164 -20.75 -41.07 10.06
C LYS A 164 -21.56 -42.15 10.76
N GLU A 165 -22.81 -42.42 10.39
CA GLU A 165 -23.66 -43.42 11.07
C GLU A 165 -23.24 -44.87 10.80
N THR A 166 -23.11 -45.23 9.52
CA THR A 166 -22.94 -46.63 9.08
C THR A 166 -21.65 -46.82 8.27
N ALA A 167 -20.92 -47.89 8.55
CA ALA A 167 -19.77 -48.35 7.76
C ALA A 167 -20.21 -49.05 6.47
N GLU A 168 -19.27 -49.37 5.58
CA GLU A 168 -19.57 -50.02 4.29
C GLU A 168 -20.26 -51.39 4.44
N ASN A 169 -20.00 -52.09 5.55
CA ASN A 169 -20.60 -53.38 5.87
C ASN A 169 -22.03 -53.27 6.47
N GLY A 170 -22.59 -52.06 6.60
CA GLY A 170 -23.91 -51.85 7.18
C GLY A 170 -23.92 -51.77 8.71
N GLU A 171 -22.77 -51.97 9.38
CA GLU A 171 -22.68 -51.87 10.83
C GLU A 171 -22.46 -50.43 11.30
N ARG A 172 -22.74 -50.19 12.57
CA ARG A 172 -22.52 -48.90 13.21
C ARG A 172 -21.03 -48.56 13.23
N THR A 173 -20.68 -47.33 12.86
CA THR A 173 -19.29 -46.88 12.99
C THR A 173 -18.92 -46.57 14.44
N ARG A 174 -17.61 -46.46 14.70
CA ARG A 174 -17.10 -45.95 15.97
C ARG A 174 -17.49 -44.49 16.21
N ASP A 175 -17.59 -43.68 15.16
CA ASP A 175 -18.05 -42.28 15.26
C ASP A 175 -19.47 -42.22 15.82
N SER A 176 -20.36 -43.08 15.33
CA SER A 176 -21.73 -43.17 15.83
C SER A 176 -21.77 -43.54 17.32
N VAL A 177 -20.91 -44.45 17.77
CA VAL A 177 -20.82 -44.82 19.20
C VAL A 177 -20.38 -43.63 20.06
N LEU A 178 -19.32 -42.93 19.66
CA LEU A 178 -18.83 -41.75 20.39
C LEU A 178 -19.84 -40.59 20.37
N ALA A 179 -20.51 -40.38 19.24
CA ALA A 179 -21.59 -39.40 19.10
C ALA A 179 -22.74 -39.66 20.07
N GLN A 180 -23.07 -40.93 20.34
CA GLN A 180 -24.08 -41.30 21.33
C GLN A 180 -23.65 -41.00 22.77
N GLU A 181 -22.38 -41.21 23.10
CA GLU A 181 -21.84 -40.83 24.42
C GLU A 181 -21.97 -39.32 24.63
N ILE A 182 -21.58 -38.53 23.63
CA ILE A 182 -21.72 -37.07 23.63
C ILE A 182 -23.19 -36.65 23.76
N TYR A 183 -24.08 -37.23 22.95
CA TYR A 183 -25.52 -36.97 22.99
C TYR A 183 -26.08 -37.23 24.39
N THR A 184 -25.77 -38.39 24.97
CA THR A 184 -26.32 -38.82 26.28
C THR A 184 -26.00 -37.82 27.39
N GLU A 185 -24.80 -37.25 27.38
CA GLU A 185 -24.42 -36.23 28.37
C GLU A 185 -25.05 -34.86 28.07
N LEU A 186 -25.00 -34.39 26.83
CA LEU A 186 -25.48 -33.05 26.48
C LEU A 186 -27.01 -32.93 26.50
N SER A 187 -27.73 -34.00 26.16
CA SER A 187 -29.20 -34.05 26.19
C SER A 187 -29.81 -33.92 27.59
N LYS A 188 -29.00 -34.00 28.65
CA LYS A 188 -29.45 -33.72 30.02
C LYS A 188 -29.83 -32.25 30.21
N LYS A 189 -29.29 -31.35 29.38
CA LYS A 189 -29.44 -29.88 29.52
C LYS A 189 -29.86 -29.18 28.23
N TYR A 190 -29.53 -29.72 27.07
CA TYR A 190 -29.72 -29.07 25.77
C TYR A 190 -30.62 -29.89 24.85
N LYS A 191 -31.33 -29.23 23.93
CA LYS A 191 -32.00 -29.92 22.83
C LYS A 191 -30.96 -30.26 21.76
N VAL A 192 -30.53 -31.51 21.75
CA VAL A 192 -29.48 -32.01 20.85
C VAL A 192 -30.11 -32.77 19.68
N PHE A 193 -29.72 -32.41 18.45
CA PHE A 193 -30.00 -33.20 17.27
C PHE A 193 -28.95 -34.29 17.13
N PHE A 194 -29.42 -35.54 17.11
CA PHE A 194 -28.60 -36.71 16.88
C PHE A 194 -29.41 -37.65 15.99
N SER A 195 -29.03 -37.74 14.72
CA SER A 195 -29.84 -38.33 13.65
C SER A 195 -30.42 -39.70 14.01
N ARG A 196 -29.63 -40.59 14.62
CA ARG A 196 -30.09 -41.92 15.06
C ARG A 196 -31.32 -41.88 15.97
N ILE A 197 -31.37 -40.98 16.95
CA ILE A 197 -32.47 -40.91 17.94
C ILE A 197 -33.54 -39.93 17.48
N THR A 198 -33.14 -38.76 16.97
CA THR A 198 -34.09 -37.71 16.58
C THR A 198 -34.98 -38.14 15.41
N LEU A 199 -34.47 -38.99 14.51
CA LEU A 199 -35.19 -39.44 13.31
C LEU A 199 -35.88 -40.80 13.47
N GLU A 200 -35.62 -41.56 14.55
CA GLU A 200 -36.10 -42.96 14.72
C GLU A 200 -37.62 -43.13 14.54
N ASN A 201 -38.40 -42.15 14.99
CA ASN A 201 -39.87 -42.17 14.96
C ASN A 201 -40.46 -41.23 13.91
N ARG A 202 -39.66 -40.77 12.94
CA ARG A 202 -40.08 -39.83 11.90
C ARG A 202 -40.34 -40.59 10.60
N LEU A 203 -41.22 -40.05 9.76
CA LEU A 203 -41.38 -40.60 8.41
C LEU A 203 -40.16 -40.23 7.58
N GLY A 204 -39.72 -41.10 6.67
CA GLY A 204 -38.53 -40.84 5.84
C GLY A 204 -38.61 -39.52 5.06
N GLU A 205 -39.83 -39.11 4.66
CA GLU A 205 -40.09 -37.81 4.01
C GLU A 205 -39.89 -36.60 4.94
N GLU A 206 -39.96 -36.78 6.26
CA GLU A 206 -39.79 -35.72 7.26
C GLU A 206 -38.31 -35.53 7.65
N TYR A 207 -37.44 -36.50 7.38
CA TYR A 207 -36.04 -36.50 7.85
C TYR A 207 -35.31 -35.23 7.45
N GLU A 208 -35.35 -34.88 6.16
CA GLU A 208 -34.68 -33.69 5.64
C GLU A 208 -35.18 -32.40 6.29
N SER A 209 -36.50 -32.30 6.52
CA SER A 209 -37.09 -31.12 7.16
C SER A 209 -36.61 -30.93 8.61
N ILE A 210 -36.39 -32.02 9.34
CA ILE A 210 -35.92 -32.00 10.73
C ILE A 210 -34.42 -31.75 10.78
N ILE A 211 -33.63 -32.44 9.94
CA ILE A 211 -32.19 -32.20 9.78
C ILE A 211 -31.96 -30.72 9.45
N PHE A 212 -32.74 -30.18 8.51
CA PHE A 212 -32.72 -28.78 8.14
C PHE A 212 -32.98 -27.87 9.34
N THR A 213 -34.06 -28.12 10.08
CA THR A 213 -34.41 -27.33 11.26
C THR A 213 -33.28 -27.35 12.28
N ALA A 214 -32.70 -28.52 12.50
CA ALA A 214 -31.58 -28.69 13.42
C ALA A 214 -30.33 -27.93 12.98
N LEU A 215 -29.93 -28.02 11.71
CA LEU A 215 -28.80 -27.24 11.17
C LEU A 215 -29.01 -25.73 11.34
N ASN A 216 -30.25 -25.25 11.16
CA ASN A 216 -30.57 -23.81 11.20
C ASN A 216 -30.76 -23.25 12.59
N SER A 217 -31.27 -24.04 13.51
CA SER A 217 -31.46 -23.61 14.88
C SER A 217 -30.23 -23.82 15.76
N ALA A 218 -29.49 -24.92 15.58
CA ALA A 218 -28.33 -25.25 16.40
C ALA A 218 -27.31 -24.11 16.37
N ARG A 219 -26.84 -23.74 17.57
CA ARG A 219 -25.76 -22.76 17.75
C ARG A 219 -24.39 -23.44 17.78
N VAL A 220 -24.34 -24.71 18.15
CA VAL A 220 -23.09 -25.50 18.14
C VAL A 220 -23.28 -26.72 17.25
N MET A 221 -22.38 -26.90 16.28
CA MET A 221 -22.22 -28.19 15.62
C MET A 221 -21.01 -28.92 16.21
N ILE A 222 -21.20 -30.15 16.63
CA ILE A 222 -20.12 -31.05 17.03
C ILE A 222 -19.88 -32.01 15.88
N THR A 223 -18.69 -31.96 15.27
CA THR A 223 -18.32 -32.98 14.27
C THR A 223 -17.55 -34.08 14.97
N VAL A 224 -17.91 -35.34 14.76
CA VAL A 224 -17.28 -36.50 15.41
C VAL A 224 -16.63 -37.35 14.34
N GLY A 225 -15.33 -37.59 14.46
CA GLY A 225 -14.63 -38.47 13.53
C GLY A 225 -13.45 -39.24 14.13
N THR A 226 -13.27 -40.46 13.62
CA THR A 226 -12.15 -41.34 13.94
C THR A 226 -11.22 -41.58 12.75
N SER A 227 -11.56 -41.05 11.57
CA SER A 227 -10.74 -41.12 10.36
C SER A 227 -11.02 -39.94 9.44
N THR A 228 -10.06 -39.59 8.58
CA THR A 228 -10.26 -38.61 7.50
C THR A 228 -11.35 -39.04 6.53
N GLU A 229 -11.47 -40.34 6.28
CA GLU A 229 -12.47 -40.90 5.37
C GLU A 229 -13.90 -40.62 5.86
N ASN A 230 -14.17 -40.82 7.16
CA ASN A 230 -15.50 -40.54 7.71
C ASN A 230 -15.86 -39.06 7.60
N TYR A 231 -14.91 -38.15 7.88
CA TYR A 231 -15.06 -36.71 7.71
C TYR A 231 -15.33 -36.27 6.26
N GLN A 232 -14.75 -37.00 5.29
CA GLN A 232 -14.91 -36.74 3.87
C GLN A 232 -16.08 -37.51 3.24
N SER A 233 -16.76 -38.38 4.00
CA SER A 233 -17.94 -39.09 3.49
C SER A 233 -19.02 -38.10 3.07
N VAL A 234 -19.69 -38.39 1.95
CA VAL A 234 -20.57 -37.44 1.25
C VAL A 234 -21.55 -36.74 2.19
N TRP A 235 -22.25 -37.50 3.03
CA TRP A 235 -23.25 -36.95 3.94
C TRP A 235 -22.63 -36.06 5.04
N VAL A 236 -21.60 -36.56 5.72
CA VAL A 236 -20.91 -35.84 6.81
C VAL A 236 -20.32 -34.54 6.27
N LYS A 237 -19.66 -34.62 5.11
CA LYS A 237 -19.11 -33.46 4.42
C LYS A 237 -20.16 -32.42 4.09
N ASN A 238 -21.30 -32.84 3.55
CA ASN A 238 -22.38 -31.93 3.21
C ASN A 238 -22.98 -31.26 4.45
N GLU A 239 -23.10 -31.95 5.58
CA GLU A 239 -23.60 -31.35 6.83
C GLU A 239 -22.62 -30.28 7.37
N TRP A 240 -21.36 -30.65 7.59
CA TRP A 240 -20.41 -29.71 8.21
C TRP A 240 -20.00 -28.56 7.29
N SER A 241 -19.93 -28.77 5.97
CA SER A 241 -19.59 -27.70 5.02
C SER A 241 -20.69 -26.64 4.96
N ARG A 242 -21.96 -27.06 4.94
CA ARG A 242 -23.11 -26.15 4.97
C ARG A 242 -23.20 -25.40 6.29
N TYR A 243 -23.01 -26.09 7.40
CA TYR A 243 -23.02 -25.43 8.70
C TYR A 243 -21.86 -24.43 8.83
N LEU A 244 -20.70 -24.73 8.25
CA LEU A 244 -19.57 -23.81 8.20
C LEU A 244 -19.89 -22.53 7.41
N GLU A 245 -20.63 -22.64 6.30
CA GLU A 245 -21.09 -21.44 5.58
C GLU A 245 -22.08 -20.61 6.42
N MET A 246 -22.93 -21.27 7.20
CA MET A 246 -23.86 -20.60 8.11
C MET A 246 -23.11 -19.91 9.26
N SER A 247 -22.10 -20.56 9.84
CA SER A 247 -21.28 -19.97 10.91
C SER A 247 -20.44 -18.79 10.44
N ARG A 248 -20.08 -18.72 9.16
CA ARG A 248 -19.43 -17.54 8.57
C ARG A 248 -20.36 -16.33 8.47
N LYS A 249 -21.67 -16.55 8.35
CA LYS A 249 -22.69 -15.49 8.23
C LYS A 249 -23.28 -15.09 9.58
N ASP A 250 -23.30 -16.02 10.53
CA ASP A 250 -23.87 -15.86 11.86
C ASP A 250 -22.82 -16.21 12.92
N SER A 251 -22.27 -15.17 13.56
CA SER A 251 -21.27 -15.32 14.63
C SER A 251 -21.81 -16.00 15.89
N GLY A 252 -23.13 -16.20 16.00
CA GLY A 252 -23.75 -16.99 17.06
C GLY A 252 -23.63 -18.50 16.87
N LYS A 253 -23.14 -18.95 15.72
CA LYS A 253 -22.93 -20.37 15.36
C LYS A 253 -21.44 -20.72 15.37
N THR A 254 -21.09 -21.87 15.95
CA THR A 254 -19.70 -22.38 15.94
C THR A 254 -19.64 -23.89 15.72
N ILE A 255 -18.47 -24.38 15.30
CA ILE A 255 -18.19 -25.80 15.08
C ILE A 255 -17.11 -26.24 16.07
N ILE A 256 -17.33 -27.39 16.72
CA ILE A 256 -16.35 -28.05 17.58
C ILE A 256 -15.97 -29.39 16.94
N PRO A 257 -14.81 -29.49 16.29
CA PRO A 257 -14.30 -30.77 15.83
C PRO A 257 -13.91 -31.65 17.01
N CYS A 258 -14.46 -32.85 17.09
CA CYS A 258 -14.13 -33.88 18.06
C CYS A 258 -13.50 -35.04 17.31
N ILE A 259 -12.24 -35.33 17.62
CA ILE A 259 -11.44 -36.34 16.94
C ILE A 259 -11.02 -37.43 17.93
N ARG A 260 -10.82 -38.66 17.43
CA ARG A 260 -10.21 -39.74 18.20
C ARG A 260 -9.33 -40.60 17.31
N ASP A 261 -8.17 -40.98 17.83
CA ASP A 261 -7.19 -41.82 17.12
C ASP A 261 -6.72 -41.23 15.77
N MET A 262 -6.87 -39.91 15.60
CA MET A 262 -6.37 -39.13 14.47
C MET A 262 -5.78 -37.81 14.97
N SER A 263 -4.88 -37.24 14.19
CA SER A 263 -4.25 -35.94 14.45
C SER A 263 -5.18 -34.78 14.03
N PRO A 264 -5.16 -33.62 14.71
CA PRO A 264 -5.87 -32.43 14.26
C PRO A 264 -5.51 -32.00 12.83
N TYR A 265 -4.30 -32.30 12.36
CA TYR A 265 -3.85 -31.97 10.99
C TYR A 265 -4.49 -32.85 9.91
N GLU A 266 -5.16 -33.94 10.29
CA GLU A 266 -5.88 -34.85 9.38
C GLU A 266 -7.35 -34.45 9.16
N LEU A 267 -7.80 -33.39 9.84
CA LEU A 267 -9.10 -32.77 9.58
C LEU A 267 -9.14 -32.14 8.17
N PRO A 268 -10.34 -32.05 7.56
CA PRO A 268 -10.54 -31.22 6.36
C PRO A 268 -9.96 -29.81 6.56
N GLY A 269 -9.33 -29.27 5.52
CA GLY A 269 -8.60 -28.00 5.60
C GLY A 269 -9.44 -26.83 6.11
N GLU A 270 -10.74 -26.87 5.81
CA GLU A 270 -11.74 -25.90 6.22
C GLU A 270 -12.04 -25.96 7.74
N LEU A 271 -11.87 -27.12 8.36
CA LEU A 271 -12.09 -27.35 9.79
C LEU A 271 -10.83 -27.12 10.64
N LEU A 272 -9.64 -27.04 10.03
CA LEU A 272 -8.38 -26.72 10.73
C LEU A 272 -8.39 -25.35 11.41
N ALA A 273 -9.31 -24.47 11.01
CA ALA A 273 -9.49 -23.16 11.62
C ALA A 273 -10.05 -23.22 13.06
N PHE A 274 -10.68 -24.35 13.43
CA PHE A 274 -11.34 -24.57 14.72
C PHE A 274 -10.45 -25.38 15.67
N GLN A 275 -10.63 -25.17 16.98
CA GLN A 275 -9.92 -25.95 17.98
C GLN A 275 -10.54 -27.34 18.09
N ALA A 276 -9.82 -28.34 17.58
CA ALA A 276 -10.22 -29.74 17.72
C ALA A 276 -10.07 -30.23 19.17
N GLN A 277 -11.08 -30.93 19.66
CA GLN A 277 -11.10 -31.64 20.93
C GLN A 277 -10.73 -33.10 20.71
N ASP A 278 -9.79 -33.60 21.50
CA ASP A 278 -9.35 -35.00 21.43
C ASP A 278 -10.14 -35.84 22.43
N MET A 279 -11.02 -36.70 21.91
CA MET A 279 -11.89 -37.56 22.72
C MET A 279 -11.13 -38.68 23.45
N GLY A 280 -9.84 -38.89 23.14
CA GLY A 280 -8.98 -39.82 23.86
C GLY A 280 -8.44 -39.27 25.19
N LYS A 281 -8.53 -37.95 25.41
CA LYS A 281 -8.01 -37.31 26.63
C LYS A 281 -8.94 -37.55 27.83
N LEU A 282 -8.33 -37.81 28.97
CA LEU A 282 -9.02 -37.82 30.26
C LEU A 282 -9.64 -36.45 30.51
N GLY A 283 -10.92 -36.41 30.88
CA GLY A 283 -11.65 -35.16 31.12
C GLY A 283 -12.34 -34.56 29.90
N PHE A 284 -12.18 -35.15 28.71
CA PHE A 284 -12.75 -34.62 27.45
C PHE A 284 -14.24 -34.27 27.56
N MET A 285 -15.08 -35.18 28.10
CA MET A 285 -16.52 -34.93 28.19
C MET A 285 -16.83 -33.74 29.10
N GLN A 286 -16.13 -33.60 30.23
CA GLN A 286 -16.29 -32.48 31.15
C GLN A 286 -15.87 -31.16 30.51
N ASP A 287 -14.75 -31.17 29.77
CA ASP A 287 -14.24 -30.00 29.06
C ASP A 287 -15.20 -29.59 27.93
N LEU A 288 -15.71 -30.55 27.16
CA LEU A 288 -16.69 -30.34 26.10
C LEU A 288 -17.98 -29.72 26.66
N CYS A 289 -18.57 -30.32 27.71
CA CYS A 289 -19.77 -29.79 28.36
C CYS A 289 -19.52 -28.37 28.91
N SER A 290 -18.38 -28.13 29.56
CA SER A 290 -18.04 -26.81 30.10
C SER A 290 -17.84 -25.76 29.00
N GLY A 291 -17.25 -26.15 27.86
CA GLY A 291 -17.10 -25.29 26.70
C GLY A 291 -18.45 -24.92 26.08
N ILE A 292 -19.34 -25.90 25.91
CA ILE A 292 -20.70 -25.70 25.39
C ILE A 292 -21.54 -24.84 26.35
N ASP A 293 -21.39 -25.04 27.65
CA ASP A 293 -22.05 -24.22 28.68
C ASP A 293 -21.70 -22.73 28.54
N LYS A 294 -20.44 -22.41 28.23
CA LYS A 294 -20.01 -21.02 27.99
C LYS A 294 -20.61 -20.46 26.70
N LEU A 295 -20.64 -21.27 25.64
CA LEU A 295 -21.19 -20.86 24.34
C LEU A 295 -22.71 -20.62 24.40
N LEU A 296 -23.44 -21.48 25.11
CA LEU A 296 -24.90 -21.47 25.15
C LEU A 296 -25.51 -20.72 26.35
N GLY A 297 -24.81 -20.64 27.48
CA GLY A 297 -25.36 -20.28 28.79
C GLY A 297 -25.42 -18.79 29.17
N GLY A 298 -24.86 -17.87 28.37
CA GLY A 298 -25.10 -16.42 28.48
C GLY A 298 -25.15 -15.83 29.91
N GLY A 299 -24.09 -15.99 30.71
CA GLY A 299 -23.93 -15.25 31.96
C GLY A 299 -23.59 -13.78 31.69
N ARG A 300 -24.45 -12.85 32.11
CA ARG A 300 -24.10 -11.43 32.30
C ARG A 300 -23.03 -11.33 33.38
N GLU A 301 -21.77 -11.27 32.99
CA GLU A 301 -20.74 -10.52 33.70
C GLU A 301 -19.77 -9.95 32.67
N LYS A 302 -19.61 -8.62 32.74
CA LYS A 302 -18.74 -7.70 31.98
C LYS A 302 -17.95 -8.31 30.81
N ASP A 303 -18.41 -7.97 29.61
CA ASP A 303 -17.56 -7.47 28.51
C ASP A 303 -16.11 -8.02 28.48
N SER A 304 -15.95 -9.31 28.18
CA SER A 304 -14.60 -9.84 27.89
C SER A 304 -14.51 -10.99 26.88
N ASP A 305 -15.57 -11.73 26.55
CA ASP A 305 -15.40 -13.00 25.81
C ASP A 305 -15.85 -13.04 24.34
N ILE A 306 -16.51 -12.00 23.80
CA ILE A 306 -16.62 -11.81 22.33
C ILE A 306 -15.27 -11.41 21.73
N ARG A 307 -14.34 -10.89 22.56
CA ARG A 307 -12.97 -10.59 22.14
C ARG A 307 -12.17 -11.83 21.79
N ILE A 308 -12.38 -13.00 22.38
CA ILE A 308 -11.43 -14.13 22.24
C ILE A 308 -11.48 -14.81 20.85
N GLU A 309 -12.65 -14.95 20.22
CA GLU A 309 -12.77 -15.66 18.93
C GLU A 309 -12.43 -14.74 17.73
N ALA A 310 -12.92 -13.49 17.74
CA ALA A 310 -12.48 -12.43 16.84
C ALA A 310 -11.00 -12.10 17.05
N ASP A 311 -10.50 -11.98 18.29
CA ASP A 311 -9.06 -11.86 18.56
C ASP A 311 -8.31 -13.11 18.09
N SER A 312 -8.87 -14.32 18.07
CA SER A 312 -8.13 -15.49 17.57
C SER A 312 -7.96 -15.47 16.05
N GLN A 313 -9.00 -15.08 15.28
CA GLN A 313 -8.91 -14.96 13.83
C GLN A 313 -8.14 -13.73 13.42
N MET A 314 -8.45 -12.57 14.01
CA MET A 314 -7.73 -11.31 13.81
C MET A 314 -6.27 -11.45 14.26
N ALA A 315 -5.96 -12.07 15.42
CA ALA A 315 -4.58 -12.27 15.84
C ALA A 315 -3.86 -13.30 14.98
N ARG A 316 -4.56 -14.32 14.44
CA ARG A 316 -3.99 -15.25 13.46
C ARG A 316 -3.66 -14.53 12.14
N TRP A 317 -4.56 -13.70 11.64
CA TRP A 317 -4.34 -12.88 10.44
C TRP A 317 -3.20 -11.88 10.67
N ALA A 318 -3.20 -11.18 11.80
CA ALA A 318 -2.14 -10.26 12.19
C ALA A 318 -0.79 -10.98 12.34
N LYS A 319 -0.77 -12.19 12.93
CA LYS A 319 0.41 -13.04 13.05
C LYS A 319 0.91 -13.49 11.69
N ASN A 320 0.03 -13.89 10.78
CA ASN A 320 0.38 -14.28 9.42
C ASN A 320 0.93 -13.09 8.61
N ALA A 321 0.26 -11.94 8.65
CA ALA A 321 0.71 -10.72 8.02
C ALA A 321 2.10 -10.29 8.53
N ASN A 322 2.31 -10.35 9.85
CA ASN A 322 3.63 -10.10 10.45
C ASN A 322 4.67 -11.16 10.06
N THR A 323 4.27 -12.41 9.88
CA THR A 323 5.17 -13.47 9.40
C THR A 323 5.60 -13.23 7.96
N PHE A 324 4.67 -12.90 7.05
CA PHE A 324 5.02 -12.51 5.67
C PHE A 324 5.91 -11.28 5.63
N LEU A 325 5.66 -10.30 6.49
CA LEU A 325 6.52 -9.12 6.61
C LEU A 325 7.94 -9.51 7.03
N LYS A 326 8.11 -10.40 8.02
CA LYS A 326 9.41 -10.91 8.46
C LYS A 326 10.13 -11.74 7.39
N LEU A 327 9.38 -12.46 6.56
CA LEU A 327 9.90 -13.23 5.43
C LEU A 327 10.23 -12.36 4.20
N GLY A 328 9.95 -11.05 4.25
CA GLY A 328 10.18 -10.15 3.12
C GLY A 328 9.12 -10.24 2.01
N GLU A 329 8.04 -10.98 2.24
CA GLU A 329 6.90 -11.12 1.32
C GLU A 329 5.96 -9.91 1.41
N ILE A 330 6.47 -8.73 1.05
CA ILE A 330 5.82 -7.43 1.27
C ILE A 330 4.43 -7.35 0.63
N GLY A 331 4.25 -7.88 -0.58
CA GLY A 331 2.96 -7.85 -1.28
C GLY A 331 1.87 -8.67 -0.56
N LYS A 332 2.23 -9.85 -0.04
CA LYS A 332 1.30 -10.70 0.73
C LYS A 332 0.98 -10.08 2.08
N ALA A 333 2.00 -9.54 2.76
CA ALA A 333 1.81 -8.83 4.02
C ALA A 333 0.89 -7.62 3.85
N LYS A 334 1.10 -6.81 2.79
CA LYS A 334 0.26 -5.65 2.49
C LYS A 334 -1.20 -6.05 2.31
N LYS A 335 -1.46 -7.02 1.42
CA LYS A 335 -2.82 -7.50 1.13
C LYS A 335 -3.54 -7.98 2.38
N LEU A 336 -2.87 -8.76 3.23
CA LEU A 336 -3.47 -9.24 4.48
C LEU A 336 -3.74 -8.12 5.49
N TYR A 337 -2.89 -7.08 5.54
CA TYR A 337 -3.18 -5.93 6.39
C TYR A 337 -4.29 -5.03 5.82
N GLU A 338 -4.46 -4.96 4.49
CA GLU A 338 -5.59 -4.30 3.84
C GLU A 338 -6.90 -5.04 4.18
N GLU A 339 -6.92 -6.37 4.00
CA GLU A 339 -8.06 -7.22 4.37
C GLU A 339 -8.38 -7.14 5.87
N LEU A 340 -7.35 -7.09 6.74
CA LEU A 340 -7.54 -6.88 8.18
C LEU A 340 -8.18 -5.53 8.51
N ALA A 341 -7.78 -4.48 7.80
CA ALA A 341 -8.31 -3.13 8.04
C ALA A 341 -9.73 -2.95 7.49
N ASP A 342 -10.08 -3.68 6.42
CA ASP A 342 -11.42 -3.67 5.84
C ASP A 342 -12.41 -4.50 6.69
N GLU A 343 -12.01 -5.69 7.13
CA GLU A 343 -12.86 -6.61 7.91
C GLU A 343 -12.95 -6.22 9.39
N TYR A 344 -11.85 -5.69 9.96
CA TYR A 344 -11.76 -5.26 11.36
C TYR A 344 -11.30 -3.79 11.45
N PRO A 345 -12.13 -2.82 11.02
CA PRO A 345 -11.73 -1.42 10.92
C PRO A 345 -11.42 -0.75 12.26
N ASP A 346 -11.90 -1.31 13.38
CA ASP A 346 -11.62 -0.89 14.75
C ASP A 346 -10.38 -1.58 15.36
N TYR A 347 -9.69 -2.45 14.61
CA TYR A 347 -8.44 -3.07 15.06
C TYR A 347 -7.22 -2.21 14.71
N TYR A 348 -6.59 -1.59 15.71
CA TYR A 348 -5.42 -0.72 15.52
C TYR A 348 -4.24 -1.40 14.81
N GLY A 349 -4.06 -2.72 15.02
CA GLY A 349 -2.92 -3.46 14.50
C GLY A 349 -2.94 -3.64 12.98
N GLY A 350 -4.12 -3.64 12.36
CA GLY A 350 -4.25 -3.63 10.90
C GLY A 350 -3.67 -2.35 10.30
N TRP A 351 -4.13 -1.21 10.79
CA TRP A 351 -3.65 0.12 10.38
C TRP A 351 -2.16 0.32 10.69
N LEU A 352 -1.69 -0.08 11.88
CA LEU A 352 -0.27 -0.01 12.24
C LEU A 352 0.60 -0.94 11.36
N GLY A 353 0.06 -2.09 10.97
CA GLY A 353 0.67 -3.01 10.01
C GLY A 353 0.84 -2.38 8.63
N LEU A 354 -0.19 -1.72 8.09
CA LEU A 354 -0.11 -0.96 6.84
C LEU A 354 0.93 0.15 6.91
N ALA A 355 0.96 0.92 8.00
CA ALA A 355 1.98 1.92 8.26
C ALA A 355 3.39 1.32 8.21
N ARG A 356 3.60 0.15 8.83
CA ARG A 356 4.88 -0.58 8.80
C ARG A 356 5.24 -1.07 7.40
N VAL A 357 4.31 -1.66 6.66
CA VAL A 357 4.55 -2.20 5.32
C VAL A 357 4.92 -1.09 4.34
N VAL A 358 4.10 -0.04 4.26
CA VAL A 358 4.27 1.06 3.30
C VAL A 358 5.55 1.86 3.58
N SER A 359 5.92 2.02 4.85
CA SER A 359 7.16 2.67 5.25
C SER A 359 8.41 1.77 5.19
N GLY A 360 8.29 0.50 4.81
CA GLY A 360 9.42 -0.45 4.84
C GLY A 360 9.99 -0.65 6.26
N GLY A 361 9.12 -0.75 7.25
CA GLY A 361 9.45 -0.85 8.67
C GLY A 361 9.89 0.47 9.28
N PHE A 362 9.25 1.57 8.91
CA PHE A 362 9.55 2.94 9.32
C PHE A 362 10.94 3.43 8.91
N LYS A 363 11.45 2.92 7.78
CA LYS A 363 12.75 3.29 7.21
C LYS A 363 12.64 4.24 6.02
N ASN A 364 11.51 4.22 5.33
CA ASN A 364 11.27 5.07 4.17
C ASN A 364 10.81 6.47 4.59
N GLU A 365 11.71 7.44 4.44
CA GLU A 365 11.52 8.85 4.80
C GLU A 365 11.00 9.71 3.63
N ASN A 366 10.54 9.10 2.54
CA ASN A 366 9.96 9.83 1.42
C ASN A 366 8.67 10.55 1.84
N GLU A 367 8.51 11.82 1.44
CA GLU A 367 7.39 12.65 1.88
C GLU A 367 6.01 12.16 1.38
N THR A 368 5.93 11.54 0.21
CA THR A 368 4.68 10.98 -0.31
C THR A 368 4.28 9.74 0.49
N VAL A 369 5.25 8.87 0.79
CA VAL A 369 5.05 7.69 1.63
C VAL A 369 4.70 8.10 3.05
N ALA A 370 5.40 9.10 3.61
CA ALA A 370 5.16 9.58 4.98
C ALA A 370 3.73 10.12 5.17
N ARG A 371 3.13 10.76 4.16
CA ARG A 371 1.73 11.22 4.23
C ARG A 371 0.74 10.05 4.31
N GLU A 372 1.01 8.97 3.58
CA GLU A 372 0.18 7.77 3.63
C GLU A 372 0.35 7.05 4.97
N VAL A 373 1.60 6.91 5.43
CA VAL A 373 1.94 6.33 6.73
C VAL A 373 1.27 7.09 7.86
N GLU A 374 1.31 8.43 7.83
CA GLU A 374 0.66 9.27 8.84
C GLU A 374 -0.85 9.05 8.89
N ARG A 375 -1.50 8.86 7.74
CA ARG A 375 -2.94 8.54 7.69
C ARG A 375 -3.24 7.24 8.43
N TYR A 376 -2.48 6.18 8.17
CA TYR A 376 -2.67 4.90 8.85
C TYR A 376 -2.32 4.98 10.34
N LEU A 377 -1.31 5.77 10.73
CA LEU A 377 -1.00 6.02 12.13
C LEU A 377 -2.13 6.74 12.87
N ILE A 378 -2.77 7.73 12.24
CA ILE A 378 -3.95 8.41 12.80
C ILE A 378 -5.10 7.42 13.01
N TYR A 379 -5.34 6.52 12.05
CA TYR A 379 -6.36 5.47 12.22
C TYR A 379 -5.99 4.48 13.32
N ALA A 380 -4.73 4.05 13.39
CA ALA A 380 -4.26 3.20 14.47
C ALA A 380 -4.42 3.87 15.85
N GLU A 381 -4.02 5.14 16.00
CA GLU A 381 -4.16 5.90 17.25
C GLU A 381 -5.64 6.08 17.65
N LYS A 382 -6.53 6.28 16.67
CA LYS A 382 -7.98 6.47 16.91
C LYS A 382 -8.62 5.26 17.57
N PHE A 383 -8.19 4.05 17.21
CA PHE A 383 -8.78 2.80 17.67
C PHE A 383 -7.95 2.07 18.74
N ALA A 384 -6.76 2.59 19.08
CA ALA A 384 -5.90 2.04 20.12
C ALA A 384 -6.37 2.39 21.54
N SER A 385 -6.16 1.48 22.49
CA SER A 385 -6.22 1.77 23.93
C SER A 385 -5.07 2.69 24.38
N GLU A 386 -5.15 3.29 25.57
CA GLU A 386 -4.10 4.19 26.07
C GLU A 386 -2.71 3.53 26.16
N GLU A 387 -2.63 2.25 26.52
CA GLU A 387 -1.38 1.49 26.52
C GLU A 387 -0.83 1.29 25.08
N GLN A 388 -1.70 0.94 24.13
CA GLN A 388 -1.34 0.76 22.73
C GLN A 388 -0.96 2.08 22.05
N LYS A 389 -1.58 3.21 22.44
CA LYS A 389 -1.18 4.54 21.98
C LYS A 389 0.24 4.88 22.40
N ALA A 390 0.67 4.46 23.60
CA ALA A 390 2.06 4.62 24.02
C ALA A 390 3.02 3.79 23.14
N GLU A 391 2.65 2.56 22.76
CA GLU A 391 3.41 1.74 21.80
C GLU A 391 3.52 2.42 20.42
N ILE A 392 2.39 2.89 19.89
CA ILE A 392 2.35 3.59 18.60
C ILE A 392 3.22 4.84 18.67
N ALA A 393 3.11 5.65 19.72
CA ALA A 393 3.90 6.86 19.91
C ALA A 393 5.41 6.56 20.01
N ALA A 394 5.81 5.48 20.68
CA ALA A 394 7.20 5.07 20.78
C ALA A 394 7.78 4.68 19.41
N VAL A 395 6.99 4.01 18.56
CA VAL A 395 7.43 3.56 17.23
C VAL A 395 7.34 4.68 16.19
N SER A 396 6.27 5.49 16.23
CA SER A 396 6.00 6.55 15.26
C SER A 396 6.75 7.85 15.55
N GLY A 397 7.06 8.17 16.82
CA GLY A 397 7.75 9.40 17.20
C GLY A 397 9.12 9.53 16.54
N ASN A 398 9.94 8.48 16.64
CA ASN A 398 11.25 8.41 15.99
C ASN A 398 11.15 8.50 14.46
N TYR A 399 10.09 7.96 13.87
CA TYR A 399 9.85 8.04 12.43
C TYR A 399 9.46 9.46 12.00
N ARG A 400 8.50 10.09 12.70
CA ARG A 400 8.06 11.47 12.46
C ARG A 400 9.23 12.44 12.59
N GLU A 401 10.09 12.28 13.59
CA GLU A 401 11.29 13.10 13.76
C GLU A 401 12.26 12.95 12.59
N ARG A 402 12.54 11.71 12.15
CA ARG A 402 13.41 11.47 10.99
C ARG A 402 12.84 12.04 9.70
N VAL A 403 11.54 11.83 9.44
CA VAL A 403 10.84 12.39 8.28
C VAL A 403 10.90 13.91 8.30
N GLU A 404 10.64 14.55 9.44
CA GLU A 404 10.66 16.00 9.55
C GLU A 404 12.09 16.55 9.42
N LYS A 405 13.08 15.89 10.03
CA LYS A 405 14.49 16.21 9.83
C LYS A 405 14.88 16.08 8.35
N ARG A 406 14.41 15.05 7.66
CA ARG A 406 14.64 14.84 6.22
C ARG A 406 13.96 15.91 5.38
N ARG A 407 12.73 16.29 5.73
CA ARG A 407 11.98 17.38 5.09
C ARG A 407 12.72 18.71 5.26
N ILE A 408 13.14 19.04 6.48
CA ILE A 408 13.94 20.24 6.78
C ILE A 408 15.27 20.20 6.02
N GLN A 409 15.97 19.06 5.99
CA GLN A 409 17.21 18.90 5.23
C GLN A 409 16.99 19.09 3.72
N ASN A 410 15.91 18.57 3.16
CA ASN A 410 15.59 18.74 1.75
C ASN A 410 15.24 20.19 1.44
N ARG A 411 14.43 20.85 2.28
CA ARG A 411 14.14 22.29 2.17
C ARG A 411 15.39 23.13 2.34
N LEU A 412 16.27 22.78 3.27
CA LEU A 412 17.55 23.48 3.47
C LEU A 412 18.48 23.26 2.28
N LYS A 413 18.56 22.05 1.71
CA LYS A 413 19.33 21.78 0.49
C LYS A 413 18.79 22.59 -0.68
N GLU A 414 17.48 22.63 -0.85
CA GLU A 414 16.84 23.40 -1.91
C GLU A 414 17.05 24.90 -1.70
N PHE A 415 16.89 25.39 -0.47
CA PHE A 415 17.20 26.78 -0.11
C PHE A 415 18.68 27.13 -0.31
N LEU A 416 19.60 26.24 0.08
CA LEU A 416 21.04 26.42 -0.15
C LEU A 416 21.38 26.35 -1.63
N LYS A 417 20.68 25.56 -2.43
CA LYS A 417 20.84 25.52 -3.88
C LYS A 417 20.33 26.82 -4.51
N GLN A 418 19.15 27.28 -4.14
CA GLN A 418 18.60 28.57 -4.57
C GLN A 418 19.49 29.72 -4.12
N LYS A 419 20.02 29.68 -2.90
CA LYS A 419 20.98 30.65 -2.38
C LYS A 419 22.30 30.56 -3.15
N ALA A 420 22.83 29.38 -3.43
CA ALA A 420 24.06 29.23 -4.20
C ALA A 420 23.88 29.68 -5.66
N GLU A 421 22.70 29.48 -6.24
CA GLU A 421 22.35 29.98 -7.57
C GLU A 421 22.18 31.50 -7.56
N ALA A 422 21.52 32.05 -6.54
CA ALA A 422 21.43 33.49 -6.32
C ALA A 422 22.80 34.12 -6.05
N ASP A 423 23.63 33.52 -5.19
CA ASP A 423 25.00 33.94 -4.87
C ASP A 423 25.90 33.80 -6.10
N LYS A 424 25.70 32.77 -6.93
CA LYS A 424 26.41 32.64 -8.22
C LYS A 424 25.96 33.72 -9.19
N ASN A 425 24.66 34.02 -9.28
CA ASN A 425 24.14 35.09 -10.13
C ASN A 425 24.63 36.46 -9.65
N VAL A 426 24.62 36.71 -8.34
CA VAL A 426 25.19 37.90 -7.72
C VAL A 426 26.70 37.93 -7.94
N ALA A 427 27.45 36.86 -7.73
CA ALA A 427 28.89 36.81 -7.99
C ALA A 427 29.24 36.93 -9.48
N LEU A 428 28.35 36.51 -10.39
CA LEU A 428 28.51 36.73 -11.83
C LEU A 428 28.24 38.19 -12.19
N HIS A 429 27.18 38.79 -11.63
CA HIS A 429 26.84 40.20 -11.85
C HIS A 429 27.84 41.13 -11.16
N SER A 430 28.09 40.97 -9.86
CA SER A 430 29.09 41.70 -9.11
C SER A 430 30.51 41.37 -9.58
N GLY A 431 30.80 40.15 -10.04
CA GLY A 431 32.09 39.81 -10.64
C GLY A 431 32.29 40.51 -11.97
N GLY A 432 31.24 40.59 -12.80
CA GLY A 432 31.19 41.41 -14.01
C GLY A 432 31.40 42.89 -13.69
N GLU A 433 30.58 43.47 -12.82
CA GLU A 433 30.68 44.87 -12.39
C GLU A 433 32.03 45.18 -11.73
N ILE A 434 32.55 44.33 -10.84
CA ILE A 434 33.88 44.50 -10.22
C ILE A 434 34.99 44.34 -11.26
N SER A 435 34.84 43.47 -12.27
CA SER A 435 35.84 43.33 -13.34
C SER A 435 35.88 44.57 -14.24
N GLU A 436 34.71 45.11 -14.60
CA GLU A 436 34.60 46.36 -15.36
C GLU A 436 35.16 47.54 -14.57
N ILE A 437 34.78 47.69 -13.29
CA ILE A 437 35.32 48.75 -12.41
C ILE A 437 36.84 48.58 -12.20
N LYS A 438 37.34 47.34 -12.08
CA LYS A 438 38.79 47.10 -11.97
C LYS A 438 39.53 47.46 -13.25
N GLU A 439 39.00 47.10 -14.42
CA GLU A 439 39.59 47.50 -15.70
C GLU A 439 39.59 49.02 -15.85
N GLU A 440 38.50 49.69 -15.50
CA GLU A 440 38.40 51.16 -15.52
C GLU A 440 39.37 51.80 -14.50
N CYS A 441 39.53 51.22 -13.31
CA CYS A 441 40.52 51.66 -12.33
C CYS A 441 41.96 51.45 -12.82
N ILE A 442 42.27 50.32 -13.50
CA ILE A 442 43.59 50.03 -14.06
C ILE A 442 43.93 51.03 -15.17
N ASP A 443 43.01 51.28 -16.10
CA ASP A 443 43.18 52.26 -17.16
C ASP A 443 43.36 53.68 -16.58
N THR A 444 42.55 54.04 -15.57
CA THR A 444 42.69 55.31 -14.84
C THR A 444 44.04 55.41 -14.11
N ASP A 445 44.51 54.33 -13.48
CA ASP A 445 45.81 54.28 -12.80
C ASP A 445 46.99 54.36 -13.77
N GLU A 446 46.86 53.74 -14.94
CA GLU A 446 47.84 53.89 -16.02
C GLU A 446 47.89 55.33 -16.53
N LYS A 447 46.73 55.95 -16.79
CA LYS A 447 46.64 57.37 -17.15
C LYS A 447 47.25 58.28 -16.07
N ILE A 448 46.94 58.06 -14.79
CA ILE A 448 47.51 58.82 -13.67
C ILE A 448 49.03 58.60 -13.58
N ARG A 449 49.54 57.37 -13.75
CA ARG A 449 50.99 57.09 -13.75
C ARG A 449 51.70 57.82 -14.88
N ASN A 450 51.17 57.73 -16.09
CA ASN A 450 51.71 58.42 -17.26
C ASN A 450 51.71 59.94 -17.06
N LEU A 451 50.63 60.50 -16.50
CA LEU A 451 50.56 61.93 -16.16
C LEU A 451 51.51 62.31 -15.01
N LYS A 452 51.68 61.47 -13.99
CA LYS A 452 52.62 61.70 -12.88
C LYS A 452 54.06 61.69 -13.38
N GLN A 453 54.41 60.74 -14.25
CA GLN A 453 55.72 60.69 -14.89
C GLN A 453 55.95 61.95 -15.72
N LYS A 454 55.00 62.30 -16.60
CA LYS A 454 55.05 63.55 -17.38
C LYS A 454 55.17 64.78 -16.47
N GLY A 455 54.48 64.79 -15.33
CA GLY A 455 54.56 65.84 -14.32
C GLY A 455 55.91 65.89 -13.61
N GLN A 456 56.52 64.75 -13.30
CA GLN A 456 57.88 64.67 -12.74
C GLN A 456 58.92 65.14 -13.74
N GLU A 457 58.82 64.71 -15.00
CA GLU A 457 59.66 65.19 -16.09
C GLU A 457 59.54 66.71 -16.25
N LEU A 458 58.32 67.26 -16.26
CA LEU A 458 58.12 68.71 -16.27
C LEU A 458 58.73 69.38 -15.04
N LYS A 459 58.57 68.82 -13.83
CA LYS A 459 59.16 69.37 -12.60
C LYS A 459 60.68 69.37 -12.65
N GLN A 460 61.30 68.27 -13.08
CA GLN A 460 62.74 68.16 -13.26
C GLN A 460 63.23 69.15 -14.31
N GLN A 461 62.51 69.30 -15.42
CA GLN A 461 62.82 70.30 -16.44
C GLN A 461 62.71 71.72 -15.88
N ILE A 462 61.71 72.02 -15.06
CA ILE A 462 61.56 73.32 -14.39
C ILE A 462 62.67 73.54 -13.35
N GLU A 463 63.01 72.55 -12.54
CA GLU A 463 64.04 72.67 -11.51
C GLU A 463 65.45 72.74 -12.10
N ALA A 464 65.73 71.97 -13.15
CA ALA A 464 66.96 72.09 -13.92
C ALA A 464 67.07 73.51 -14.50
N GLN A 465 65.99 74.04 -15.07
CA GLN A 465 65.96 75.43 -15.52
C GLN A 465 66.14 76.44 -14.37
N LYS A 466 65.59 76.18 -13.18
CA LYS A 466 65.79 77.02 -11.99
C LYS A 466 67.19 76.95 -11.41
N LYS A 467 67.80 75.77 -11.29
CA LYS A 467 69.20 75.59 -10.86
C LYS A 467 70.16 76.17 -11.86
N GLU A 468 69.90 76.01 -13.14
CA GLU A 468 70.67 76.68 -14.19
C GLU A 468 70.57 78.20 -14.03
N ARG A 469 69.36 78.72 -13.76
CA ARG A 469 69.14 80.13 -13.43
C ARG A 469 69.84 80.56 -12.14
N GLU A 470 69.79 79.78 -11.07
CA GLU A 470 70.43 80.08 -9.77
C GLU A 470 71.94 79.96 -9.83
N LYS A 471 72.52 78.97 -10.51
CA LYS A 471 73.97 78.86 -10.70
C LYS A 471 74.46 80.03 -11.53
N LYS A 472 73.71 80.40 -12.58
CA LYS A 472 73.95 81.64 -13.33
C LYS A 472 73.84 82.85 -12.39
N SER A 473 72.83 82.92 -11.51
CA SER A 473 72.63 84.05 -10.58
C SER A 473 73.63 84.12 -9.41
N LYS A 474 74.03 83.00 -8.81
CA LYS A 474 74.97 82.90 -7.68
C LYS A 474 76.41 82.97 -8.16
N GLY A 475 76.70 82.45 -9.35
CA GLY A 475 77.94 82.76 -10.06
C GLY A 475 78.05 84.28 -10.21
N ILE A 476 76.98 84.94 -10.66
CA ILE A 476 76.92 86.40 -10.73
C ILE A 476 77.10 87.04 -9.33
N VAL A 477 76.44 86.57 -8.26
CA VAL A 477 76.53 87.18 -6.91
C VAL A 477 77.86 86.89 -6.18
N LEU A 478 78.45 85.69 -6.28
CA LEU A 478 79.75 85.35 -5.69
C LEU A 478 80.88 86.10 -6.39
N LEU A 479 80.80 86.24 -7.72
CA LEU A 479 81.72 87.11 -8.45
C LEU A 479 81.63 88.55 -7.93
N VAL A 480 80.44 89.01 -7.55
CA VAL A 480 80.24 90.31 -6.89
C VAL A 480 80.79 90.33 -5.45
N PHE A 481 80.63 89.27 -4.64
CA PHE A 481 81.01 89.25 -3.21
C PHE A 481 82.48 88.90 -2.92
N LEU A 482 83.12 88.00 -3.69
CA LEU A 482 84.58 87.77 -3.64
C LEU A 482 85.34 89.06 -3.98
N GLY A 483 84.79 89.83 -4.94
CA GLY A 483 85.27 91.18 -5.21
C GLY A 483 85.24 92.10 -3.98
N PHE A 484 84.27 91.91 -3.08
CA PHE A 484 84.15 92.69 -1.83
C PHE A 484 85.03 92.17 -0.67
N LEU A 485 85.21 90.86 -0.50
CA LEU A 485 85.92 90.27 0.65
C LEU A 485 87.45 90.31 0.51
N PHE A 486 87.95 90.28 -0.73
CA PHE A 486 89.37 90.53 -1.01
C PHE A 486 89.83 91.92 -0.55
N MET A 487 88.88 92.84 -0.34
CA MET A 487 89.17 94.16 0.23
C MET A 487 89.28 94.16 1.77
N ALA A 488 88.97 93.06 2.47
CA ALA A 488 88.71 93.09 3.93
C ALA A 488 89.67 92.26 4.82
N LEU A 489 90.73 91.64 4.30
CA LEU A 489 91.63 90.81 5.13
C LEU A 489 92.72 91.64 5.84
N PRO A 490 92.79 91.61 7.20
CA PRO A 490 93.71 92.44 7.97
C PRO A 490 95.19 92.05 7.86
N LEU A 491 96.04 93.01 8.22
CA LEU A 491 97.45 93.15 7.83
C LEU A 491 98.45 92.11 8.36
N SER A 492 98.15 91.34 9.41
CA SER A 492 99.07 90.29 9.86
C SER A 492 99.25 89.15 8.83
N VAL A 493 98.60 89.22 7.65
CA VAL A 493 98.66 88.24 6.55
C VAL A 493 99.36 88.78 5.28
N ILE A 494 99.50 90.09 5.07
CA ILE A 494 100.06 90.64 3.80
C ILE A 494 101.61 90.66 3.76
N GLU A 495 102.34 90.72 4.88
CA GLU A 495 103.83 90.72 4.87
C GLU A 495 104.46 89.46 4.25
N TYR A 496 103.65 88.48 3.83
CA TYR A 496 104.05 87.34 3.02
C TYR A 496 103.44 87.29 1.60
N ILE A 497 102.59 88.22 1.16
CA ILE A 497 101.98 88.19 -0.19
C ILE A 497 101.90 89.61 -0.79
N GLY A 498 102.77 89.90 -1.76
CA GLY A 498 103.01 91.25 -2.31
C GLY A 498 101.93 91.88 -3.21
N VAL A 499 102.16 93.16 -3.49
CA VAL A 499 101.28 94.18 -4.13
C VAL A 499 100.67 93.90 -5.54
N PRO A 500 101.25 93.14 -6.49
CA PRO A 500 100.80 93.15 -7.89
C PRO A 500 99.36 92.67 -8.19
N LEU A 501 98.70 91.99 -7.26
CA LEU A 501 97.42 91.29 -7.51
C LEU A 501 96.20 92.22 -7.70
N LEU A 502 96.31 93.51 -7.39
CA LEU A 502 95.15 94.41 -7.29
C LEU A 502 94.57 94.88 -8.64
N LEU A 503 95.41 95.17 -9.64
CA LEU A 503 94.97 95.82 -10.89
C LEU A 503 94.16 94.88 -11.80
N TYR A 504 94.47 93.59 -11.79
CA TYR A 504 93.79 92.61 -12.65
C TYR A 504 92.29 92.45 -12.30
N CYS A 505 91.89 92.77 -11.08
CA CYS A 505 90.52 92.55 -10.61
C CYS A 505 89.48 93.49 -11.23
N TRP A 506 89.85 94.67 -11.71
CA TRP A 506 88.88 95.69 -12.13
C TRP A 506 88.25 95.43 -13.50
N VAL A 507 89.04 95.06 -14.51
CA VAL A 507 88.57 94.92 -15.91
C VAL A 507 87.59 93.75 -16.07
N VAL A 508 87.88 92.65 -15.38
CA VAL A 508 87.05 91.44 -15.44
C VAL A 508 85.66 91.68 -14.83
N GLY A 509 85.52 92.64 -13.89
CA GLY A 509 84.26 92.94 -13.24
C GLY A 509 83.18 93.55 -14.16
N GLY A 510 83.56 94.38 -15.13
CA GLY A 510 82.60 95.15 -15.95
C GLY A 510 81.80 94.32 -16.94
N SER A 511 82.47 93.45 -17.72
CA SER A 511 81.83 92.64 -18.77
C SER A 511 80.81 91.62 -18.24
N LEU A 512 80.97 91.23 -16.98
CA LEU A 512 80.08 90.27 -16.32
C LEU A 512 78.67 90.85 -16.05
N MET A 513 78.49 92.18 -16.00
CA MET A 513 77.17 92.78 -15.72
C MET A 513 76.16 92.62 -16.87
N PHE A 514 76.57 92.84 -18.12
CA PHE A 514 75.62 92.87 -19.26
C PHE A 514 75.05 91.48 -19.62
N ILE A 515 75.88 90.44 -19.52
CA ILE A 515 75.45 89.05 -19.72
C ILE A 515 74.40 88.63 -18.66
N GLY A 516 74.39 89.30 -17.50
CA GLY A 516 73.43 89.06 -16.43
C GLY A 516 71.98 89.40 -16.77
N ILE A 517 71.70 90.30 -17.73
CA ILE A 517 70.36 90.91 -17.87
C ILE A 517 69.46 90.27 -18.95
N TYR A 518 70.00 89.79 -20.09
CA TYR A 518 69.17 89.45 -21.26
C TYR A 518 68.77 87.97 -21.40
N ARG A 519 69.61 87.02 -20.96
CA ARG A 519 69.23 85.59 -20.92
C ARG A 519 68.06 85.22 -19.96
N PRO A 520 67.75 85.94 -18.88
CA PRO A 520 66.66 85.61 -17.97
C PRO A 520 65.25 85.61 -18.60
N THR A 521 64.96 86.42 -19.61
CA THR A 521 63.57 86.68 -20.08
C THR A 521 63.00 85.56 -20.96
N ALA A 522 63.78 85.02 -21.89
CA ALA A 522 63.36 83.88 -22.72
C ALA A 522 63.20 82.60 -21.89
N ILE A 523 64.12 82.38 -20.93
CA ILE A 523 64.04 81.29 -19.96
C ILE A 523 62.75 81.40 -19.13
N ARG A 524 62.35 82.62 -18.75
CA ARG A 524 61.13 82.89 -17.98
C ARG A 524 59.84 82.53 -18.73
N ARG A 525 59.76 82.75 -20.06
CA ARG A 525 58.57 82.38 -20.85
C ARG A 525 58.42 80.86 -20.99
N ILE A 526 59.53 80.15 -21.21
CA ILE A 526 59.52 78.67 -21.26
C ILE A 526 59.15 78.10 -19.90
N GLU A 527 59.68 78.69 -18.81
CA GLU A 527 59.29 78.34 -17.43
C GLU A 527 57.78 78.58 -17.20
N GLN A 528 57.22 79.69 -17.70
CA GLN A 528 55.78 79.99 -17.59
C GLN A 528 54.88 79.01 -18.36
N MET A 529 55.25 78.64 -19.59
CA MET A 529 54.49 77.66 -20.37
C MET A 529 54.54 76.28 -19.72
N ARG A 530 55.73 75.82 -19.29
CA ARG A 530 55.89 74.54 -18.60
C ARG A 530 55.19 74.52 -17.25
N THR A 531 55.18 75.64 -16.51
CA THR A 531 54.40 75.72 -15.26
C THR A 531 52.90 75.71 -15.52
N ALA A 532 52.40 76.30 -16.61
CA ALA A 532 50.99 76.21 -16.99
C ALA A 532 50.60 74.79 -17.45
N GLU A 533 51.45 74.13 -18.24
CA GLU A 533 51.27 72.71 -18.59
C GLU A 533 51.32 71.81 -17.36
N LEU A 534 52.25 72.05 -16.43
CA LEU A 534 52.32 71.33 -15.17
C LEU A 534 51.03 71.50 -14.35
N ARG A 535 50.44 72.70 -14.32
CA ARG A 535 49.15 72.94 -13.66
C ARG A 535 48.03 72.14 -14.32
N LYS A 536 47.93 72.16 -15.65
CA LYS A 536 46.94 71.35 -16.39
C LYS A 536 47.09 69.86 -16.08
N VAL A 537 48.31 69.35 -16.09
CA VAL A 537 48.61 67.96 -15.72
C VAL A 537 48.21 67.68 -14.26
N GLN A 538 48.49 68.59 -13.33
CA GLN A 538 48.11 68.44 -11.92
C GLN A 538 46.59 68.48 -11.71
N ASP A 539 45.88 69.35 -12.41
CA ASP A 539 44.42 69.45 -12.33
C ASP A 539 43.74 68.22 -12.92
N GLU A 540 44.28 67.69 -14.03
CA GLU A 540 43.79 66.44 -14.62
C GLU A 540 44.07 65.23 -13.71
N ILE A 541 45.25 65.16 -13.10
CA ILE A 541 45.54 64.15 -12.07
C ILE A 541 44.55 64.26 -10.92
N LYS A 542 44.21 65.46 -10.44
CA LYS A 542 43.22 65.63 -9.37
C LYS A 542 41.83 65.14 -9.78
N ARG A 543 41.38 65.48 -11.00
CA ARG A 543 40.11 65.00 -11.53
C ARG A 543 40.06 63.49 -11.63
N LEU A 544 41.12 62.87 -12.16
CA LEU A 544 41.22 61.41 -12.25
C LEU A 544 41.37 60.75 -10.87
N ASP A 545 42.07 61.37 -9.92
CA ASP A 545 42.16 60.89 -8.53
C ASP A 545 40.80 60.98 -7.80
N GLU A 546 39.95 61.97 -8.12
CA GLU A 546 38.57 62.05 -7.64
C GLU A 546 37.69 60.97 -8.27
N ILE A 547 37.78 60.77 -9.59
CA ILE A 547 37.07 59.69 -10.30
C ILE A 547 37.48 58.33 -9.76
N ARG A 548 38.77 58.12 -9.49
CA ARG A 548 39.31 56.88 -8.91
C ARG A 548 38.82 56.59 -7.49
N LYS A 549 38.56 57.63 -6.70
CA LYS A 549 38.12 57.49 -5.30
C LYS A 549 36.64 57.17 -5.17
N ASN A 550 35.82 57.75 -6.06
CA ASN A 550 34.41 57.43 -6.20
C ASN A 550 34.25 56.03 -6.78
#